data_AF-A0A7C5GZY4-F1
#
_entry.id   AF-A0A7C5GZY4-F1
#
_cell.length_a   1.000
_cell.length_b   1.000
_cell.length_c   1.000
_cell.angle_alpha   90.00
_cell.angle_beta   90.00
_cell.angle_gamma   90.00
#
_symmetry.space_group_name_H-M   'P 1'
#
loop_
_entity.id
_entity.type
_entity.pdbx_description
1 polymer ?
#
loop_
_entity_poly.entity_id
_entity_poly.type
_entity_poly.pdbx_seq_one_letter_code
_entity_poly.pdbx_strand_id
1 'polypeptide(L)'
;MMEFKNTGELYDALNGVVKKDGDRVEVVDAGGLKGELVERVVYTAVFGDEECRKEARSVIKVCADKLGIRHASIHNLYEKMGKGVYEGFTVPAINIRGLTYDVARAVFRTARKLNAGAFIFEIARSEIGYTGQSPEEYATVITAAAIREGWHGPVFLQGDHYQVKLANYEKDKNAEIRALKELIKESIAAGFYNIDIDASTLVDLEKADVTSQQRPNFETTAALTLFIREEEPEGITVSIGG
;
A
#
# COMPACT_ATOMS: atom_id res chain seq x y z
N MET A 1 2.92 24.51 -2.95
CA MET A 1 2.29 24.36 -1.62
C MET A 1 3.42 24.29 -0.61
N MET A 2 3.28 24.87 0.60
CA MET A 2 4.32 24.79 1.63
C MET A 2 3.90 23.82 2.72
N GLU A 3 4.83 22.97 3.18
CA GLU A 3 4.62 22.13 4.36
C GLU A 3 4.30 22.95 5.63
N PHE A 4 3.80 22.27 6.66
CA PHE A 4 3.80 22.84 8.02
C PHE A 4 5.20 22.77 8.60
N LYS A 5 5.66 23.84 9.25
CA LYS A 5 7.04 23.93 9.76
C LYS A 5 7.27 23.23 11.09
N ASN A 6 6.19 22.89 11.79
CA ASN A 6 6.19 22.19 13.06
C ASN A 6 4.77 21.64 13.33
N THR A 7 4.67 20.77 14.33
CA THR A 7 3.40 20.13 14.71
C THR A 7 2.37 21.15 15.24
N GLY A 8 2.80 22.24 15.87
CA GLY A 8 1.91 23.33 16.30
C GLY A 8 1.15 23.95 15.11
N GLU A 9 1.85 24.37 14.06
CA GLU A 9 1.23 24.92 12.85
C GLU A 9 0.29 23.93 12.16
N LEU A 10 0.65 22.63 12.16
CA LEU A 10 -0.20 21.56 11.62
C LEU A 10 -1.51 21.46 12.40
N TYR A 11 -1.46 21.41 13.73
CA TYR A 11 -2.65 21.26 14.57
C TYR A 11 -3.50 22.53 14.65
N ASP A 12 -2.90 23.71 14.56
CA ASP A 12 -3.64 24.98 14.46
C ASP A 12 -4.48 25.03 13.17
N ALA A 13 -3.91 24.59 12.04
CA ALA A 13 -4.63 24.51 10.78
C ALA A 13 -5.71 23.41 10.74
N LEU A 14 -5.56 22.38 11.58
CA LEU A 14 -6.53 21.30 11.75
C LEU A 14 -7.54 21.56 12.87
N ASN A 15 -7.58 22.76 13.45
CA ASN A 15 -8.54 23.10 14.49
C ASN A 15 -9.98 22.89 13.99
N GLY A 16 -10.77 22.15 14.75
CA GLY A 16 -12.12 21.72 14.40
C GLY A 16 -12.20 20.47 13.51
N VAL A 17 -11.08 20.02 12.93
CA VAL A 17 -10.99 18.76 12.16
C VAL A 17 -10.53 17.63 13.07
N VAL A 18 -9.41 17.82 13.77
CA VAL A 18 -8.88 16.87 14.75
C VAL A 18 -8.42 17.59 16.01
N LYS A 19 -8.26 16.84 17.09
CA LYS A 19 -7.66 17.26 18.35
C LYS A 19 -6.56 16.30 18.74
N LYS A 20 -5.42 16.82 19.23
CA LYS A 20 -4.36 16.02 19.83
C LYS A 20 -4.64 15.78 21.31
N ASP A 21 -4.62 14.52 21.73
CA ASP A 21 -4.69 14.08 23.13
C ASP A 21 -3.48 13.18 23.45
N GLY A 22 -2.42 13.80 23.95
CA GLY A 22 -1.11 13.14 24.08
C GLY A 22 -0.59 12.67 22.72
N ASP A 23 -0.37 11.36 22.59
CA ASP A 23 0.06 10.73 21.33
C ASP A 23 -1.11 10.31 20.41
N ARG A 24 -2.36 10.53 20.84
CA ARG A 24 -3.56 10.15 20.09
C ARG A 24 -4.12 11.34 19.31
N VAL A 25 -4.61 11.06 18.11
CA VAL A 25 -5.35 12.01 17.28
C VAL A 25 -6.83 11.64 17.32
N GLU A 26 -7.65 12.50 17.90
CA GLU A 26 -9.09 12.36 17.94
C GLU A 26 -9.72 13.16 16.80
N VAL A 27 -10.58 12.52 16.00
CA VAL A 27 -11.26 13.19 14.89
C VAL A 27 -12.53 13.86 15.39
N VAL A 28 -12.63 15.17 15.16
CA VAL A 28 -13.79 16.01 15.49
C VAL A 28 -14.74 16.10 14.31
N ASP A 29 -14.23 16.46 13.13
CA ASP A 29 -14.95 16.48 11.85
C ASP A 29 -14.04 16.04 10.71
N ALA A 30 -14.13 14.75 10.34
CA ALA A 30 -13.35 14.19 9.24
C ALA A 30 -13.64 14.88 7.89
N GLY A 31 -14.87 15.39 7.70
CA GLY A 31 -15.28 16.12 6.49
C GLY A 31 -14.67 17.52 6.39
N GLY A 32 -14.05 18.00 7.46
CA GLY A 32 -13.24 19.22 7.48
C GLY A 32 -11.89 19.07 6.77
N LEU A 33 -11.34 17.85 6.68
CA LEU A 33 -10.09 17.56 5.96
C LEU A 33 -10.33 17.51 4.44
N LYS A 34 -10.44 18.68 3.80
CA LYS A 34 -10.79 18.80 2.38
C LYS A 34 -10.08 19.97 1.69
N GLY A 35 -10.16 19.99 0.36
CA GLY A 35 -9.61 21.09 -0.45
C GLY A 35 -8.11 21.27 -0.22
N GLU A 36 -7.68 22.52 -0.07
CA GLU A 36 -6.26 22.86 0.14
C GLU A 36 -5.70 22.31 1.46
N LEU A 37 -6.54 22.06 2.46
CA LEU A 37 -6.08 21.54 3.76
C LEU A 37 -5.52 20.13 3.63
N VAL A 38 -6.26 19.21 3.01
CA VAL A 38 -5.75 17.84 2.78
C VAL A 38 -4.53 17.84 1.86
N GLU A 39 -4.48 18.74 0.88
CA GLU A 39 -3.33 18.88 -0.01
C GLU A 39 -2.07 19.35 0.75
N ARG A 40 -2.22 20.27 1.70
CA ARG A 40 -1.11 20.72 2.55
C ARG A 40 -0.66 19.66 3.56
N VAL A 41 -1.61 18.90 4.13
CA VAL A 41 -1.32 17.79 5.05
C VAL A 41 -0.57 16.67 4.33
N VAL A 42 -1.00 16.25 3.12
CA VAL A 42 -0.27 15.22 2.35
C VAL A 42 1.11 15.72 1.91
N TYR A 43 1.23 16.99 1.52
CA TYR A 43 2.54 17.58 1.21
C TYR A 43 3.48 17.49 2.43
N THR A 44 2.97 17.79 3.62
CA THR A 44 3.72 17.67 4.89
C THR A 44 4.05 16.21 5.23
N ALA A 45 3.15 15.28 4.93
CA ALA A 45 3.36 13.84 5.14
C ALA A 45 4.49 13.23 4.28
N VAL A 46 4.87 13.91 3.20
CA VAL A 46 5.97 13.52 2.30
C VAL A 46 7.23 14.35 2.58
N PHE A 47 7.12 15.67 2.64
CA PHE A 47 8.27 16.59 2.62
C PHE A 47 8.60 17.25 3.96
N GLY A 48 7.74 17.13 4.97
CA GLY A 48 7.99 17.72 6.28
C GLY A 48 9.16 17.08 7.03
N ASP A 49 9.49 17.63 8.21
CA ASP A 49 10.42 16.96 9.12
C ASP A 49 9.85 15.63 9.65
N GLU A 50 10.65 14.86 10.39
CA GLU A 50 10.24 13.53 10.89
C GLU A 50 8.96 13.57 11.76
N GLU A 51 8.85 14.55 12.66
CA GLU A 51 7.71 14.68 13.56
C GLU A 51 6.45 15.07 12.79
N CYS A 52 6.55 16.09 11.93
CA CYS A 52 5.45 16.55 11.09
C CYS A 52 4.97 15.48 10.11
N ARG A 53 5.88 14.71 9.51
CA ARG A 53 5.52 13.59 8.62
C ARG A 53 4.70 12.56 9.37
N LYS A 54 5.18 12.11 10.53
CA LYS A 54 4.49 11.13 11.37
C LYS A 54 3.08 11.61 11.76
N GLU A 55 2.96 12.84 12.23
CA GLU A 55 1.68 13.43 12.64
C GLU A 55 0.72 13.58 11.44
N ALA A 56 1.20 14.09 10.30
CA ALA A 56 0.39 14.25 9.10
C ALA A 56 -0.13 12.90 8.56
N ARG A 57 0.72 11.86 8.55
CA ARG A 57 0.33 10.47 8.21
C ARG A 57 -0.75 9.95 9.16
N SER A 58 -0.58 10.17 10.46
CA SER A 58 -1.56 9.80 11.49
C SER A 58 -2.91 10.49 11.26
N VAL A 59 -2.91 11.81 11.03
CA VAL A 59 -4.12 12.59 10.73
C VAL A 59 -4.86 12.06 9.49
N ILE A 60 -4.15 11.81 8.39
CA ILE A 60 -4.73 11.25 7.16
C ILE A 60 -5.38 9.91 7.45
N LYS A 61 -4.69 9.02 8.17
CA LYS A 61 -5.19 7.68 8.52
C LYS A 61 -6.49 7.75 9.34
N VAL A 62 -6.49 8.48 10.45
CA VAL A 62 -7.67 8.53 11.34
C VAL A 62 -8.86 9.23 10.66
N CYS A 63 -8.62 10.23 9.83
CA CYS A 63 -9.70 10.90 9.08
C CYS A 63 -10.26 9.99 7.98
N ALA A 64 -9.41 9.26 7.25
CA ALA A 64 -9.83 8.28 6.25
C ALA A 64 -10.77 7.22 6.86
N ASP A 65 -10.39 6.66 8.01
CA ASP A 65 -11.20 5.66 8.72
C ASP A 65 -12.60 6.18 9.07
N LYS A 66 -12.70 7.44 9.53
CA LYS A 66 -13.97 8.10 9.85
C LYS A 66 -14.81 8.43 8.61
N LEU A 67 -14.16 8.65 7.46
CA LEU A 67 -14.82 8.84 6.16
C LEU A 67 -15.22 7.50 5.50
N GLY A 68 -14.88 6.37 6.11
CA GLY A 68 -15.16 5.04 5.57
C GLY A 68 -14.22 4.63 4.44
N ILE A 69 -13.05 5.24 4.35
CA ILE A 69 -11.97 4.86 3.44
C ILE A 69 -11.06 3.92 4.22
N ARG A 70 -10.93 2.67 3.77
CA ARG A 70 -10.15 1.64 4.49
C ARG A 70 -9.31 0.83 3.53
N HIS A 71 -8.07 0.54 3.92
CA HIS A 71 -7.27 -0.45 3.20
C HIS A 71 -7.89 -1.84 3.36
N ALA A 72 -7.96 -2.59 2.27
CA ALA A 72 -8.59 -3.90 2.25
C ALA A 72 -7.80 -4.90 1.40
N SER A 73 -7.95 -6.18 1.73
CA SER A 73 -7.49 -7.28 0.89
C SER A 73 -8.52 -7.59 -0.18
N ILE A 74 -8.05 -7.87 -1.40
CA ILE A 74 -8.91 -8.30 -2.51
C ILE A 74 -9.25 -9.79 -2.45
N HIS A 75 -8.65 -10.54 -1.51
CA HIS A 75 -8.74 -11.99 -1.40
C HIS A 75 -10.17 -12.53 -1.54
N ASN A 76 -11.12 -12.00 -0.77
CA ASN A 76 -12.51 -12.47 -0.80
C ASN A 76 -13.21 -12.22 -2.14
N LEU A 77 -12.88 -11.13 -2.84
CA LEU A 77 -13.43 -10.85 -4.17
C LEU A 77 -12.90 -11.90 -5.16
N TYR A 78 -11.58 -12.13 -5.18
CA TYR A 78 -10.96 -13.10 -6.07
C TYR A 78 -11.37 -14.55 -5.77
N GLU A 79 -11.54 -14.92 -4.50
CA GLU A 79 -12.07 -16.24 -4.14
C GLU A 79 -13.48 -16.47 -4.70
N LYS A 80 -14.33 -15.45 -4.64
CA LYS A 80 -15.70 -15.49 -5.20
C LYS A 80 -15.68 -15.53 -6.73
N MET A 81 -14.79 -14.77 -7.37
CA MET A 81 -14.60 -14.82 -8.82
C MET A 81 -14.11 -16.20 -9.28
N GLY A 82 -13.12 -16.79 -8.59
CA GLY A 82 -12.61 -18.13 -8.90
C GLY A 82 -13.65 -19.25 -8.73
N LYS A 83 -14.71 -18.99 -7.97
CA LYS A 83 -15.87 -19.88 -7.81
C LYS A 83 -17.03 -19.58 -8.78
N GLY A 84 -16.87 -18.63 -9.70
CA GLY A 84 -17.92 -18.22 -10.65
C GLY A 84 -19.09 -17.47 -10.00
N VAL A 85 -18.94 -16.95 -8.78
CA VAL A 85 -20.00 -16.17 -8.09
C VAL A 85 -20.11 -14.77 -8.70
N TYR A 86 -18.97 -14.19 -9.09
CA TYR A 86 -18.87 -12.91 -9.76
C TYR A 86 -18.12 -13.09 -11.08
N GLU A 87 -18.70 -12.61 -12.17
CA GLU A 87 -18.17 -12.77 -13.54
C GLU A 87 -18.44 -11.50 -14.36
N GLY A 88 -17.82 -11.40 -15.54
CA GLY A 88 -18.10 -10.33 -16.50
C GLY A 88 -17.32 -9.03 -16.31
N PHE A 89 -16.32 -9.02 -15.43
CA PHE A 89 -15.41 -7.89 -15.26
C PHE A 89 -14.01 -8.32 -14.81
N THR A 90 -13.06 -7.40 -14.95
CA THR A 90 -11.68 -7.53 -14.45
C THR A 90 -11.40 -6.43 -13.44
N VAL A 91 -10.44 -6.66 -12.55
CA VAL A 91 -9.95 -5.61 -11.62
C VAL A 91 -8.65 -5.03 -12.19
N PRO A 92 -8.60 -3.73 -12.54
CA PRO A 92 -7.36 -3.13 -13.00
C PRO A 92 -6.40 -2.93 -11.82
N ALA A 93 -5.14 -3.32 -12.01
CA ALA A 93 -4.03 -2.94 -11.14
C ALA A 93 -3.21 -1.84 -11.81
N ILE A 94 -2.94 -0.77 -11.06
CA ILE A 94 -2.39 0.48 -11.59
C ILE A 94 -1.08 0.77 -10.87
N ASN A 95 0.00 0.49 -11.58
CA ASN A 95 1.37 0.82 -11.21
C ASN A 95 1.60 2.35 -11.25
N ILE A 96 1.98 2.99 -10.14
CA ILE A 96 2.22 4.45 -10.07
C ILE A 96 3.61 4.77 -9.51
N ARG A 97 4.46 5.37 -10.34
CA ARG A 97 5.90 5.58 -10.05
C ARG A 97 6.28 7.04 -9.78
N GLY A 98 5.34 7.96 -9.95
CA GLY A 98 5.60 9.39 -9.84
C GLY A 98 4.30 10.17 -9.98
N LEU A 99 4.28 11.41 -9.51
CA LEU A 99 3.06 12.22 -9.37
C LEU A 99 1.95 11.42 -8.67
N THR A 100 2.32 10.58 -7.69
CA THR A 100 1.46 9.53 -7.14
C THR A 100 0.14 10.09 -6.62
N TYR A 101 0.19 11.23 -5.93
CA TYR A 101 -0.99 11.93 -5.45
C TYR A 101 -1.93 12.34 -6.59
N ASP A 102 -1.40 12.99 -7.62
CA ASP A 102 -2.19 13.53 -8.73
C ASP A 102 -2.79 12.43 -9.60
N VAL A 103 -2.02 11.36 -9.85
CA VAL A 103 -2.50 10.17 -10.57
C VAL A 103 -3.57 9.46 -9.75
N ALA A 104 -3.34 9.21 -8.46
CA ALA A 104 -4.34 8.57 -7.60
C ALA A 104 -5.65 9.37 -7.54
N ARG A 105 -5.58 10.72 -7.47
CA ARG A 105 -6.76 11.59 -7.56
C ARG A 105 -7.51 11.40 -8.88
N ALA A 106 -6.79 11.34 -10.01
CA ALA A 106 -7.41 11.10 -11.31
C ALA A 106 -8.10 9.74 -11.37
N VAL A 107 -7.49 8.70 -10.79
CA VAL A 107 -8.08 7.36 -10.67
C VAL A 107 -9.36 7.41 -9.84
N PHE A 108 -9.35 8.01 -8.63
CA PHE A 108 -10.55 8.09 -7.79
C PHE A 108 -11.69 8.88 -8.46
N ARG A 109 -11.40 10.03 -9.09
CA ARG A 109 -12.43 10.78 -9.85
C ARG A 109 -13.04 9.93 -10.95
N THR A 110 -12.21 9.18 -11.66
CA THR A 110 -12.65 8.31 -12.76
C THR A 110 -13.47 7.14 -12.23
N ALA A 111 -13.01 6.47 -11.17
CA ALA A 111 -13.72 5.37 -10.52
C ALA A 111 -15.11 5.81 -10.03
N ARG A 112 -15.21 6.98 -9.39
CA ARG A 112 -16.50 7.56 -8.98
C ARG A 112 -17.42 7.85 -10.16
N LYS A 113 -16.89 8.44 -11.24
CA LYS A 113 -17.67 8.72 -12.46
C LYS A 113 -18.21 7.45 -13.12
N LEU A 114 -17.43 6.38 -13.09
CA LEU A 114 -17.78 5.08 -13.67
C LEU A 114 -18.57 4.18 -12.71
N ASN A 115 -18.75 4.59 -11.46
CA ASN A 115 -19.25 3.73 -10.38
C ASN A 115 -18.48 2.40 -10.29
N ALA A 116 -17.16 2.46 -10.47
CA ALA A 116 -16.28 1.30 -10.38
C ALA A 116 -16.10 0.90 -8.90
N GLY A 117 -16.20 -0.39 -8.61
CA GLY A 117 -16.10 -0.91 -7.23
C GLY A 117 -14.67 -1.29 -6.82
N ALA A 118 -13.97 -2.06 -7.66
CA ALA A 118 -12.65 -2.61 -7.33
C ALA A 118 -11.59 -2.19 -8.37
N PHE A 119 -10.46 -1.69 -7.87
CA PHE A 119 -9.23 -1.37 -8.59
C PHE A 119 -8.08 -1.34 -7.58
N ILE A 120 -6.88 -1.65 -8.04
CA ILE A 120 -5.70 -1.81 -7.19
C ILE A 120 -4.70 -0.70 -7.54
N PHE A 121 -4.11 -0.10 -6.52
CA PHE A 121 -2.89 0.70 -6.66
C PHE A 121 -1.71 -0.14 -6.25
N GLU A 122 -0.68 -0.18 -7.09
CA GLU A 122 0.46 -1.04 -6.84
C GLU A 122 1.78 -0.33 -7.09
N ILE A 123 2.83 -0.80 -6.41
CA ILE A 123 4.20 -0.35 -6.59
C ILE A 123 5.14 -1.54 -6.38
N ALA A 124 6.10 -1.71 -7.28
CA ALA A 124 7.00 -2.86 -7.22
C ALA A 124 8.23 -2.63 -6.33
N ARG A 125 8.87 -3.71 -5.86
CA ARG A 125 10.09 -3.63 -5.03
C ARG A 125 11.19 -2.79 -5.68
N SER A 126 11.36 -2.91 -6.99
CA SER A 126 12.33 -2.12 -7.75
C SER A 126 11.99 -0.64 -7.74
N GLU A 127 10.71 -0.31 -7.84
CA GLU A 127 10.16 1.04 -7.95
C GLU A 127 10.25 1.78 -6.63
N ILE A 128 9.89 1.14 -5.52
CA ILE A 128 10.17 1.64 -4.17
C ILE A 128 11.65 2.07 -4.08
N GLY A 129 12.57 1.23 -4.57
CA GLY A 129 14.01 1.47 -4.54
C GLY A 129 14.45 2.70 -5.33
N TYR A 130 14.03 2.85 -6.59
CA TYR A 130 14.51 3.96 -7.43
C TYR A 130 13.70 5.26 -7.28
N THR A 131 12.44 5.19 -6.83
CA THR A 131 11.64 6.40 -6.55
C THR A 131 11.85 6.90 -5.12
N GLY A 132 12.35 6.05 -4.22
CA GLY A 132 12.46 6.35 -2.79
C GLY A 132 11.09 6.45 -2.09
N GLN A 133 10.03 5.89 -2.67
CA GLN A 133 8.68 5.94 -2.10
C GLN A 133 8.47 4.68 -1.25
N SER A 134 8.50 4.82 0.08
CA SER A 134 8.23 3.69 0.97
C SER A 134 6.75 3.26 0.91
N PRO A 135 6.41 2.03 1.31
CA PRO A 135 5.02 1.59 1.45
C PRO A 135 4.18 2.57 2.29
N GLU A 136 4.70 3.06 3.42
CA GLU A 136 3.96 4.01 4.27
C GLU A 136 3.63 5.33 3.56
N GLU A 137 4.59 5.87 2.80
CA GLU A 137 4.38 7.09 2.01
C GLU A 137 3.35 6.85 0.90
N TYR A 138 3.50 5.76 0.14
CA TYR A 138 2.61 5.40 -0.96
C TYR A 138 1.16 5.23 -0.48
N ALA A 139 0.97 4.47 0.60
CA ALA A 139 -0.34 4.26 1.24
C ALA A 139 -0.95 5.59 1.70
N THR A 140 -0.15 6.44 2.35
CA THR A 140 -0.60 7.75 2.84
C THR A 140 -1.07 8.64 1.68
N VAL A 141 -0.27 8.73 0.61
CA VAL A 141 -0.55 9.57 -0.55
C VAL A 141 -1.84 9.13 -1.25
N ILE A 142 -2.02 7.82 -1.46
CA ILE A 142 -3.26 7.27 -2.05
C ILE A 142 -4.45 7.55 -1.15
N THR A 143 -4.30 7.37 0.16
CA THR A 143 -5.37 7.61 1.13
C THR A 143 -5.79 9.08 1.16
N ALA A 144 -4.83 10.00 1.12
CA ALA A 144 -5.11 11.43 1.00
C ALA A 144 -5.81 11.78 -0.33
N ALA A 145 -5.44 11.12 -1.43
CA ALA A 145 -6.12 11.29 -2.71
C ALA A 145 -7.57 10.79 -2.65
N ALA A 146 -7.81 9.67 -1.96
CA ALA A 146 -9.16 9.14 -1.71
C ALA A 146 -10.02 10.14 -0.92
N ILE A 147 -9.48 10.72 0.15
CA ILE A 147 -10.15 11.79 0.92
C ILE A 147 -10.45 12.99 0.03
N ARG A 148 -9.43 13.47 -0.70
CA ARG A 148 -9.53 14.66 -1.56
C ARG A 148 -10.63 14.56 -2.62
N GLU A 149 -10.83 13.35 -3.13
CA GLU A 149 -11.80 13.04 -4.17
C GLU A 149 -13.07 12.40 -3.62
N GLY A 150 -13.30 12.41 -2.30
CA GLY A 150 -14.52 11.95 -1.66
C GLY A 150 -14.87 10.50 -1.95
N TRP A 151 -13.86 9.62 -1.98
CA TRP A 151 -14.06 8.17 -2.05
C TRP A 151 -14.68 7.64 -0.75
N HIS A 152 -15.47 6.57 -0.85
CA HIS A 152 -16.01 5.84 0.29
C HIS A 152 -15.98 4.36 -0.03
N GLY A 153 -15.39 3.55 0.85
CA GLY A 153 -15.24 2.12 0.65
C GLY A 153 -13.76 1.67 0.64
N PRO A 154 -13.51 0.44 0.16
CA PRO A 154 -12.19 -0.16 0.21
C PRO A 154 -11.19 0.54 -0.72
N VAL A 155 -9.93 0.51 -0.33
CA VAL A 155 -8.76 0.88 -1.14
C VAL A 155 -7.82 -0.32 -1.13
N PHE A 156 -7.49 -0.84 -2.31
CA PHE A 156 -6.62 -2.00 -2.45
C PHE A 156 -5.21 -1.53 -2.79
N LEU A 157 -4.26 -1.82 -1.91
CA LEU A 157 -2.84 -1.53 -2.10
C LEU A 157 -2.10 -2.84 -2.34
N GLN A 158 -1.24 -2.87 -3.36
CA GLN A 158 -0.52 -4.07 -3.78
C GLN A 158 0.99 -3.86 -3.84
N GLY A 159 1.72 -4.82 -3.26
CA GLY A 159 3.15 -4.96 -3.47
C GLY A 159 3.36 -5.76 -4.74
N ASP A 160 3.68 -5.08 -5.83
CA ASP A 160 3.84 -5.71 -7.15
C ASP A 160 5.23 -6.36 -7.26
N HIS A 161 5.32 -7.53 -7.89
CA HIS A 161 6.57 -8.27 -8.12
C HIS A 161 7.59 -8.10 -6.98
N TYR A 162 7.26 -8.58 -5.77
CA TYR A 162 8.21 -8.62 -4.65
C TYR A 162 9.26 -9.68 -4.95
N GLN A 163 10.16 -9.27 -5.85
CA GLN A 163 11.01 -10.14 -6.62
C GLN A 163 12.27 -10.47 -5.84
N VAL A 164 12.65 -11.75 -5.82
CA VAL A 164 13.95 -12.20 -5.33
C VAL A 164 15.02 -11.85 -6.37
N LYS A 165 16.08 -11.16 -5.98
CA LYS A 165 17.17 -10.80 -6.90
C LYS A 165 18.20 -11.92 -6.94
N LEU A 166 18.32 -12.62 -8.08
CA LEU A 166 19.25 -13.74 -8.25
C LEU A 166 20.68 -13.41 -7.80
N ALA A 167 21.24 -12.28 -8.25
CA ALA A 167 22.59 -11.88 -7.88
C ALA A 167 22.79 -11.69 -6.36
N ASN A 168 21.77 -11.19 -5.65
CA ASN A 168 21.82 -11.07 -4.18
C ASN A 168 21.67 -12.43 -3.52
N TYR A 169 20.78 -13.27 -4.06
CA TYR A 169 20.48 -14.59 -3.54
C TYR A 169 21.69 -15.54 -3.65
N GLU A 170 22.40 -15.52 -4.77
CA GLU A 170 23.64 -16.29 -4.97
C GLU A 170 24.76 -15.82 -4.04
N LYS A 171 24.83 -14.52 -3.77
CA LYS A 171 25.81 -13.93 -2.86
C LYS A 171 25.52 -14.27 -1.39
N ASP A 172 24.27 -14.08 -0.95
CA ASP A 172 23.79 -14.42 0.39
C ASP A 172 22.26 -14.59 0.38
N LYS A 173 21.84 -15.85 0.21
CA LYS A 173 20.43 -16.28 0.25
C LYS A 173 19.70 -15.75 1.49
N ASN A 174 20.32 -15.86 2.66
CA ASN A 174 19.65 -15.52 3.91
C ASN A 174 19.43 -14.01 4.02
N ALA A 175 20.40 -13.20 3.59
CA ALA A 175 20.26 -11.75 3.56
C ALA A 175 19.17 -11.30 2.57
N GLU A 176 19.13 -11.86 1.37
CA GLU A 176 18.13 -11.50 0.36
C GLU A 176 16.71 -11.84 0.82
N ILE A 177 16.49 -13.03 1.39
CA ILE A 177 15.18 -13.42 1.92
C ILE A 177 14.79 -12.57 3.14
N ARG A 178 15.73 -12.25 4.04
CA ARG A 178 15.45 -11.33 5.16
C ARG A 178 15.01 -9.96 4.66
N ALA A 179 15.72 -9.38 3.69
CA ALA A 179 15.36 -8.07 3.14
C ALA A 179 13.95 -8.06 2.53
N LEU A 180 13.56 -9.16 1.86
CA LEU A 180 12.22 -9.28 1.31
C LEU A 180 11.14 -9.45 2.39
N LYS A 181 11.43 -10.22 3.46
CA LYS A 181 10.55 -10.35 4.63
C LYS A 181 10.33 -9.01 5.33
N GLU A 182 11.37 -8.21 5.53
CA GLU A 182 11.24 -6.87 6.11
C GLU A 182 10.38 -5.96 5.23
N LEU A 183 10.55 -5.99 3.91
CA LEU A 183 9.70 -5.22 2.99
C LEU A 183 8.23 -5.68 3.06
N ILE A 184 7.97 -6.98 3.08
CA ILE A 184 6.61 -7.55 3.23
C ILE A 184 5.98 -7.03 4.52
N LYS A 185 6.71 -7.09 5.63
CA LYS A 185 6.26 -6.64 6.94
C LYS A 185 5.95 -5.15 6.98
N GLU A 186 6.84 -4.33 6.44
CA GLU A 186 6.63 -2.88 6.29
C GLU A 186 5.37 -2.58 5.47
N SER A 187 5.17 -3.34 4.40
CA SER A 187 4.05 -3.14 3.48
C SER A 187 2.73 -3.54 4.12
N ILE A 188 2.66 -4.69 4.81
CA ILE A 188 1.47 -5.10 5.57
C ILE A 188 1.15 -4.05 6.64
N ALA A 189 2.15 -3.55 7.36
CA ALA A 189 1.97 -2.51 8.37
C ALA A 189 1.42 -1.19 7.77
N ALA A 190 1.78 -0.88 6.52
CA ALA A 190 1.29 0.27 5.78
C ALA A 190 -0.11 0.07 5.15
N GLY A 191 -0.65 -1.16 5.15
CA GLY A 191 -1.98 -1.48 4.60
C GLY A 191 -1.96 -2.20 3.24
N PHE A 192 -0.81 -2.70 2.80
CA PHE A 192 -0.68 -3.52 1.60
C PHE A 192 -1.14 -4.94 1.93
N TYR A 193 -2.41 -5.20 1.68
CA TYR A 193 -3.02 -6.51 1.92
C TYR A 193 -3.14 -7.35 0.66
N ASN A 194 -2.38 -7.00 -0.38
CA ASN A 194 -2.20 -7.76 -1.61
C ASN A 194 -0.70 -7.77 -1.91
N ILE A 195 -0.08 -8.94 -1.96
CA ILE A 195 1.37 -9.09 -2.11
C ILE A 195 1.65 -10.13 -3.19
N ASP A 196 2.30 -9.71 -4.27
CA ASP A 196 2.69 -10.60 -5.35
C ASP A 196 4.15 -11.02 -5.16
N ILE A 197 4.40 -12.32 -4.95
CA ILE A 197 5.74 -12.87 -4.74
C ILE A 197 6.32 -13.30 -6.08
N ASP A 198 7.52 -12.82 -6.40
CA ASP A 198 8.22 -13.25 -7.62
C ASP A 198 9.58 -13.89 -7.28
N ALA A 199 9.62 -15.22 -7.21
CA ALA A 199 10.87 -15.98 -7.10
C ALA A 199 11.28 -16.63 -8.44
N SER A 200 10.72 -16.17 -9.56
CA SER A 200 10.95 -16.79 -10.88
C SER A 200 12.38 -16.61 -11.38
N THR A 201 13.08 -15.59 -10.87
CA THR A 201 14.51 -15.36 -11.17
C THR A 201 15.41 -16.49 -10.68
N LEU A 202 14.94 -17.33 -9.75
CA LEU A 202 15.69 -18.45 -9.20
C LEU A 202 15.56 -19.72 -10.06
N VAL A 203 14.70 -19.72 -11.08
CA VAL A 203 14.50 -20.87 -11.98
C VAL A 203 15.79 -21.16 -12.75
N ASP A 204 16.29 -22.38 -12.63
CA ASP A 204 17.51 -22.83 -13.30
C ASP A 204 17.14 -23.81 -14.43
N LEU A 205 17.08 -23.30 -15.67
CA LEU A 205 16.70 -24.07 -16.85
C LEU A 205 17.72 -25.14 -17.26
N GLU A 206 18.94 -25.12 -16.70
CA GLU A 206 19.98 -26.12 -16.99
C GLU A 206 19.73 -27.45 -16.24
N LYS A 207 18.76 -27.50 -15.33
CA LYS A 207 18.37 -28.76 -14.66
C LYS A 207 17.61 -29.69 -15.59
N ALA A 208 17.78 -30.99 -15.37
CA ALA A 208 17.29 -32.05 -16.24
C ALA A 208 15.76 -32.17 -16.35
N ASP A 209 15.02 -31.74 -15.32
CA ASP A 209 13.56 -31.85 -15.27
C ASP A 209 12.92 -30.60 -14.65
N VAL A 210 11.67 -30.33 -15.03
CA VAL A 210 10.91 -29.14 -14.62
C VAL A 210 10.83 -28.98 -13.10
N THR A 211 10.73 -30.06 -12.33
CA THR A 211 10.66 -29.97 -10.87
C THR A 211 11.99 -29.46 -10.32
N SER A 212 13.10 -29.98 -10.82
CA SER A 212 14.44 -29.53 -10.43
C SER A 212 14.72 -28.08 -10.88
N GLN A 213 14.24 -27.68 -12.05
CA GLN A 213 14.35 -26.30 -12.56
C GLN A 213 13.60 -25.30 -11.65
N GLN A 214 12.38 -25.66 -11.23
CA GLN A 214 11.47 -24.80 -10.47
C GLN A 214 11.65 -24.89 -8.95
N ARG A 215 12.39 -25.88 -8.45
CA ARG A 215 12.59 -26.12 -7.00
C ARG A 215 12.92 -24.87 -6.19
N PRO A 216 13.96 -24.09 -6.55
CA PRO A 216 14.30 -22.89 -5.79
C PRO A 216 13.21 -21.80 -5.86
N ASN A 217 12.42 -21.73 -6.94
CA ASN A 217 11.27 -20.85 -7.06
C ASN A 217 10.17 -21.26 -6.07
N PHE A 218 9.60 -22.47 -6.19
CA PHE A 218 8.46 -22.86 -5.36
C PHE A 218 8.80 -23.02 -3.87
N GLU A 219 10.03 -23.43 -3.50
CA GLU A 219 10.44 -23.52 -2.09
C GLU A 219 10.57 -22.12 -1.47
N THR A 220 11.10 -21.15 -2.23
CA THR A 220 11.21 -19.77 -1.78
C THR A 220 9.85 -19.11 -1.68
N THR A 221 8.99 -19.27 -2.70
CA THR A 221 7.62 -18.76 -2.68
C THR A 221 6.81 -19.35 -1.55
N ALA A 222 6.93 -20.65 -1.26
CA ALA A 222 6.28 -21.29 -0.12
C ALA A 222 6.76 -20.72 1.23
N ALA A 223 8.07 -20.49 1.39
CA ALA A 223 8.63 -19.91 2.60
C ALA A 223 8.17 -18.46 2.84
N LEU A 224 8.07 -17.66 1.78
CA LEU A 224 7.55 -16.29 1.84
C LEU A 224 6.04 -16.27 2.08
N THR A 225 5.30 -17.20 1.49
CA THR A 225 3.86 -17.39 1.73
C THR A 225 3.59 -17.68 3.20
N LEU A 226 4.33 -18.63 3.81
CA LEU A 226 4.20 -18.93 5.25
C LEU A 226 4.48 -17.69 6.10
N PHE A 227 5.52 -16.93 5.75
CA PHE A 227 5.84 -15.68 6.46
C PHE A 227 4.73 -14.63 6.34
N ILE A 228 4.12 -14.45 5.17
CA ILE A 228 2.97 -13.54 5.02
C ILE A 228 1.83 -13.99 5.93
N ARG A 229 1.55 -15.30 6.01
CA ARG A 229 0.52 -15.86 6.90
C ARG A 229 0.78 -15.57 8.38
N GLU A 230 2.04 -15.52 8.80
CA GLU A 230 2.44 -15.18 10.17
C GLU A 230 2.29 -13.68 10.49
N GLU A 231 2.41 -12.81 9.49
CA GLU A 231 2.34 -11.34 9.65
C GLU A 231 0.94 -10.77 9.34
N GLU A 232 -0.06 -11.61 9.01
CA GLU A 232 -1.41 -11.13 8.71
C GLU A 232 -2.04 -10.42 9.92
N PRO A 233 -2.64 -9.23 9.73
CA PRO A 233 -3.43 -8.59 10.77
C PRO A 233 -4.66 -9.42 11.13
N GLU A 234 -5.10 -9.31 12.39
CA GLU A 234 -6.33 -9.97 12.83
C GLU A 234 -7.53 -9.56 11.96
N GLY A 235 -8.26 -10.55 11.45
CA GLY A 235 -9.44 -10.35 10.61
C GLY A 235 -9.13 -9.97 9.15
N ILE A 236 -7.86 -9.93 8.73
CA ILE A 236 -7.46 -9.64 7.35
C ILE A 236 -6.68 -10.83 6.78
N THR A 237 -7.21 -11.43 5.72
CA THR A 237 -6.47 -12.41 4.91
C THR A 237 -5.79 -11.66 3.76
N VAL A 238 -4.48 -11.52 3.80
CA VAL A 238 -3.65 -10.96 2.73
C VAL A 238 -3.80 -11.82 1.48
N SER A 239 -4.13 -11.16 0.36
CA SER A 239 -4.11 -11.78 -0.95
C SER A 239 -2.67 -12.00 -1.38
N ILE A 240 -2.34 -13.22 -1.80
CA ILE A 240 -1.00 -13.57 -2.28
C ILE A 240 -1.14 -13.98 -3.76
N GLY A 241 -0.41 -13.29 -4.62
CA GLY A 241 -0.31 -13.58 -6.06
C GLY A 241 1.15 -13.69 -6.51
N GLY A 242 1.38 -13.51 -7.81
CA GLY A 242 2.69 -13.68 -8.47
C GLY A 242 2.90 -15.05 -9.13
#